data_AF-A0AAX6I5N2-F1
#
_entry.id   AF-A0AAX6I5N2-F1
#
_cell.length_a   1.000
_cell.length_b   1.000
_cell.length_c   1.000
_cell.angle_alpha   90.00
_cell.angle_beta   90.00
_cell.angle_gamma   90.00
#
_symmetry.space_group_name_H-M   'P 1'
#
loop_
_entity.id
_entity.type
_entity.pdbx_description
1 polymer ?
#
loop_
_entity_poly.entity_id
_entity_poly.type
_entity_poly.pdbx_seq_one_letter_code
_entity_poly.pdbx_strand_id
1 'polypeptide(L)'
;MGPNYSFSTACATANYCFYAAANHIRRGEADIMVAGGTEAAILPTGIGGFIACRALSQRNNEPEKASRPWDKERDGFVMGEGSGVLIMESLEHARKRGATIIAEYLGGAITCDAYHMTDPRSDGLGVSSCIEKSLEDARVSPEEVNYVNAHATSTLAGDLAEVNAIKKVFKETSEIKMNGTKAIDDWTLPWRSRWNGGHCNDQSY
;
A
#
# COMPACT_ATOMS: atom_id res chain seq x y z
N MET A 1 19.18 15.75 16.82
CA MET A 1 19.45 14.39 16.32
C MET A 1 18.16 13.61 16.44
N GLY A 2 17.76 12.87 15.41
CA GLY A 2 16.50 12.12 15.37
C GLY A 2 16.72 10.68 14.93
N PRO A 3 15.65 9.86 14.91
CA PRO A 3 15.72 8.46 14.48
C PRO A 3 16.23 8.34 13.04
N ASN A 4 17.14 7.38 12.80
CA ASN A 4 17.70 7.11 11.48
C ASN A 4 17.98 5.61 11.36
N TYR A 5 17.22 4.91 10.52
CA TYR A 5 17.33 3.48 10.29
C TYR A 5 16.58 3.11 8.99
N SER A 6 16.72 1.87 8.55
CA SER A 6 16.00 1.28 7.42
C SER A 6 15.11 0.12 7.87
N PHE A 7 13.90 0.03 7.32
CA PHE A 7 13.05 -1.16 7.47
C PHE A 7 13.26 -2.14 6.32
N SER A 8 12.98 -3.42 6.58
CA SER A 8 12.93 -4.47 5.57
C SER A 8 11.78 -5.41 5.90
N THR A 9 10.62 -5.17 5.29
CA THR A 9 9.42 -6.01 5.42
C THR A 9 8.86 -6.35 4.04
N ALA A 10 9.75 -6.68 3.10
CA ALA A 10 9.44 -7.00 1.71
C ALA A 10 8.57 -5.89 1.07
N CYS A 11 7.51 -6.27 0.35
CA CYS A 11 6.67 -5.33 -0.40
C CYS A 11 6.01 -4.24 0.48
N ALA A 12 5.82 -4.49 1.78
CA ALA A 12 5.19 -3.54 2.70
C ALA A 12 6.17 -2.52 3.33
N THR A 13 7.45 -2.54 2.93
CA THR A 13 8.51 -1.74 3.57
C THR A 13 8.19 -0.25 3.62
N ALA A 14 7.72 0.34 2.52
CA ALA A 14 7.39 1.77 2.48
C ALA A 14 6.26 2.14 3.45
N ASN A 15 5.21 1.29 3.55
CA ASN A 15 4.12 1.49 4.51
C ASN A 15 4.62 1.45 5.95
N TYR A 16 5.53 0.53 6.24
CA TYR A 16 6.17 0.46 7.56
C TYR A 16 6.93 1.76 7.85
N CYS A 17 7.71 2.27 6.90
CA CYS A 17 8.42 3.54 7.05
C CYS A 17 7.48 4.69 7.43
N PHE A 18 6.34 4.83 6.74
CA PHE A 18 5.35 5.87 7.04
C PHE A 18 4.71 5.68 8.41
N TYR A 19 4.30 4.46 8.76
CA TYR A 19 3.75 4.15 10.08
C TYR A 19 4.73 4.49 11.22
N ALA A 20 5.99 4.10 11.07
CA ALA A 20 7.02 4.38 12.06
C ALA A 20 7.33 5.87 12.18
N ALA A 21 7.45 6.58 11.06
CA ALA A 21 7.67 8.03 11.03
C ALA A 21 6.52 8.78 11.71
N ALA A 22 5.27 8.44 11.38
CA ALA A 22 4.10 9.02 12.03
C ALA A 22 4.13 8.80 13.55
N ASN A 23 4.53 7.61 13.99
CA ASN A 23 4.59 7.29 15.41
C ASN A 23 5.75 7.99 16.15
N HIS A 24 6.90 8.20 15.52
CA HIS A 24 7.95 9.06 16.07
C HIS A 24 7.46 10.50 16.28
N ILE A 25 6.74 11.05 15.29
CA ILE A 25 6.17 12.40 15.37
C ILE A 25 5.10 12.49 16.48
N ARG A 26 4.17 11.52 16.53
CA ARG A 26 3.11 11.46 17.55
C ARG A 26 3.65 11.38 18.97
N ARG A 27 4.79 10.70 19.17
CA ARG A 27 5.46 10.59 20.49
C ARG A 27 6.33 11.80 20.83
N GLY A 28 6.45 12.79 19.94
CA GLY A 28 7.30 13.97 20.14
C GLY A 28 8.80 13.65 20.04
N GLU A 29 9.17 12.53 19.43
CA GLU A 29 10.57 12.11 19.25
C GLU A 29 11.21 12.80 18.03
N ALA A 30 10.39 13.32 17.11
CA ALA A 30 10.82 14.11 15.97
C ALA A 30 9.71 15.08 15.52
N ASP A 31 10.08 16.29 15.10
CA ASP A 31 9.14 17.24 14.49
C ASP A 31 8.91 16.94 13.00
N ILE A 32 9.94 16.38 12.35
CA ILE A 32 10.02 16.11 10.91
C ILE A 32 10.71 14.76 10.71
N MET A 33 10.18 13.93 9.83
CA MET A 33 10.75 12.66 9.41
C MET A 33 10.75 12.56 7.89
N VAL A 34 11.84 12.06 7.31
CA VAL A 34 11.87 11.63 5.91
C VAL A 34 11.50 10.15 5.86
N ALA A 35 10.45 9.80 5.15
CA ALA A 35 9.93 8.43 5.08
C ALA A 35 9.65 8.05 3.63
N GLY A 36 9.94 6.80 3.28
CA GLY A 36 9.73 6.31 1.91
C GLY A 36 10.39 4.96 1.69
N GLY A 37 10.53 4.60 0.41
CA GLY A 37 11.13 3.36 -0.03
C GLY A 37 11.75 3.49 -1.41
N THR A 38 12.63 2.55 -1.74
CA THR A 38 13.20 2.38 -3.07
C THR A 38 13.36 0.90 -3.36
N GLU A 39 13.22 0.55 -4.63
CA GLU A 39 13.42 -0.79 -5.15
C GLU A 39 14.25 -0.72 -6.44
N ALA A 40 15.22 -1.63 -6.54
CA ALA A 40 16.11 -1.81 -7.68
C ALA A 40 16.35 -3.33 -7.90
N ALA A 41 15.26 -4.08 -8.05
CA ALA A 41 15.26 -5.54 -8.08
C ALA A 41 15.47 -6.18 -9.46
N ILE A 42 15.55 -5.40 -10.55
CA ILE A 42 15.68 -5.92 -11.93
C ILE A 42 17.14 -6.31 -12.20
N LEU A 43 17.54 -7.41 -11.56
CA LEU A 43 18.83 -8.05 -11.71
C LEU A 43 18.59 -9.54 -12.04
N PRO A 44 19.52 -10.23 -12.73
CA PRO A 44 19.32 -11.64 -13.11
C PRO A 44 18.94 -12.55 -11.94
N THR A 45 19.52 -12.32 -10.76
CA THR A 45 19.21 -13.06 -9.53
C THR A 45 17.83 -12.74 -8.97
N GLY A 46 17.42 -11.47 -8.98
CA GLY A 46 16.09 -11.03 -8.54
C GLY A 46 15.00 -11.63 -9.43
N ILE A 47 15.11 -11.42 -10.74
CA ILE A 47 14.19 -11.98 -11.74
C ILE A 47 14.15 -13.51 -11.64
N GLY A 48 15.31 -14.17 -11.62
CA GLY A 48 15.39 -15.63 -11.51
C GLY A 48 14.73 -16.17 -10.24
N GLY A 49 14.89 -15.48 -9.11
CA GLY A 49 14.23 -15.83 -7.85
C GLY A 49 12.71 -15.78 -7.94
N PHE A 50 12.14 -14.69 -8.45
CA PHE A 50 10.68 -14.56 -8.56
C PHE A 50 10.08 -15.47 -9.65
N ILE A 51 10.84 -15.82 -10.70
CA ILE A 51 10.46 -16.88 -11.65
C ILE A 51 10.40 -18.23 -10.94
N ALA A 52 11.41 -18.58 -10.13
CA ALA A 52 11.44 -19.84 -9.39
C ALA A 52 10.26 -19.97 -8.41
N CYS A 53 9.85 -18.86 -7.81
CA CYS A 53 8.66 -18.78 -6.95
C CYS A 53 7.33 -18.72 -7.71
N ARG A 54 7.35 -18.69 -9.06
CA ARG A 54 6.16 -18.58 -9.92
C ARG A 54 5.29 -17.34 -9.62
N ALA A 55 5.93 -16.23 -9.27
CA ALA A 55 5.24 -15.02 -8.86
C ALA A 55 5.08 -13.99 -10.00
N LEU A 56 5.88 -14.12 -11.08
CA LEU A 56 5.84 -13.24 -12.24
C LEU A 56 4.85 -13.72 -13.29
N SER A 57 4.21 -12.78 -13.98
CA SER A 57 3.36 -13.08 -15.15
C SER A 57 4.17 -13.76 -16.26
N GLN A 58 3.55 -14.70 -16.97
CA GLN A 58 4.13 -15.36 -18.13
C GLN A 58 3.61 -14.80 -19.45
N ARG A 59 2.80 -13.72 -19.42
CA ARG A 59 2.22 -13.05 -20.59
C ARG A 59 3.26 -12.21 -21.36
N ASN A 60 4.31 -12.87 -21.86
CA ASN A 60 5.41 -12.22 -22.56
C ASN A 60 5.04 -11.68 -23.94
N ASN A 61 3.92 -12.15 -24.54
CA ASN A 61 3.46 -11.69 -25.85
C ASN A 61 2.68 -10.36 -25.79
N GLU A 62 2.14 -10.00 -24.63
CA GLU A 62 1.39 -8.76 -24.39
C GLU A 62 1.82 -8.14 -23.04
N PRO A 63 3.09 -7.75 -22.88
CA PRO A 63 3.66 -7.34 -21.60
C PRO A 63 2.94 -6.14 -20.97
N GLU A 64 2.45 -5.20 -21.78
CA GLU A 64 1.69 -4.03 -21.32
C GLU A 64 0.32 -4.38 -20.71
N LYS A 65 -0.14 -5.63 -20.86
CA LYS A 65 -1.38 -6.16 -20.28
C LYS A 65 -1.14 -7.23 -19.23
N ALA A 66 0.13 -7.47 -18.86
CA ALA A 66 0.50 -8.57 -17.98
C ALA A 66 0.10 -8.32 -16.52
N SER A 67 0.30 -7.10 -16.01
CA SER A 67 -0.21 -6.70 -14.70
C SER A 67 -1.71 -6.38 -14.80
N ARG A 68 -2.55 -7.30 -14.32
CA ARG A 68 -4.00 -7.22 -14.40
C ARG A 68 -4.67 -7.70 -13.10
N PRO A 69 -4.63 -6.90 -12.03
CA PRO A 69 -5.19 -7.30 -10.75
C PRO A 69 -6.67 -7.65 -10.87
N TRP A 70 -7.10 -8.67 -10.12
CA TRP A 70 -8.47 -9.19 -10.06
C TRP A 70 -9.05 -9.78 -11.35
N ASP A 71 -8.32 -9.72 -12.48
CA ASP A 71 -8.75 -10.34 -13.73
C ASP A 71 -8.79 -11.87 -13.63
N LYS A 72 -9.72 -12.50 -14.37
CA LYS A 72 -9.88 -13.97 -14.38
C LYS A 72 -8.64 -14.70 -14.90
N GLU A 73 -7.89 -14.09 -15.81
CA GLU A 73 -6.70 -14.67 -16.45
C GLU A 73 -5.39 -14.08 -15.92
N ARG A 74 -5.40 -13.44 -14.74
CA ARG A 74 -4.18 -12.98 -14.07
C ARG A 74 -3.30 -14.16 -13.67
N ASP A 75 -1.98 -14.02 -13.85
CA ASP A 75 -1.03 -15.11 -13.65
C ASP A 75 0.24 -14.71 -12.88
N GLY A 76 0.32 -13.47 -12.39
CA GLY A 76 1.45 -12.93 -11.62
C GLY A 76 1.64 -11.44 -11.85
N PHE A 77 2.57 -10.84 -11.08
CA PHE A 77 2.90 -9.42 -11.24
C PHE A 77 3.99 -9.19 -12.30
N VAL A 78 4.16 -7.95 -12.71
CA VAL A 78 5.30 -7.47 -13.50
C VAL A 78 6.27 -6.77 -12.56
N MET A 79 7.54 -7.17 -12.57
CA MET A 79 8.55 -6.53 -11.71
C MET A 79 8.86 -5.12 -12.21
N GLY A 80 8.88 -4.17 -11.29
CA GLY A 80 9.26 -2.78 -11.53
C GLY A 80 10.31 -2.31 -10.52
N GLU A 81 10.91 -1.17 -10.83
CA GLU A 81 11.82 -0.45 -9.96
C GLU A 81 11.30 0.97 -9.75
N GLY A 82 11.71 1.59 -8.65
CA GLY A 82 11.27 2.94 -8.36
C GLY A 82 11.72 3.42 -6.99
N SER A 83 11.45 4.70 -6.71
CA SER A 83 11.69 5.29 -5.41
C SER A 83 10.67 6.39 -5.13
N GLY A 84 10.21 6.44 -3.89
CA GLY A 84 9.32 7.49 -3.42
C GLY A 84 9.68 7.88 -1.99
N VAL A 85 9.74 9.18 -1.73
CA VAL A 85 10.00 9.73 -0.39
C VAL A 85 9.06 10.90 -0.12
N LEU A 86 8.60 11.00 1.12
CA LEU A 86 7.82 12.13 1.60
C LEU A 86 8.44 12.69 2.88
N ILE A 87 8.19 13.98 3.08
CA ILE A 87 8.45 14.66 4.33
C ILE A 87 7.17 14.59 5.16
N MET A 88 7.25 13.93 6.32
CA MET A 88 6.18 13.89 7.31
C MET A 88 6.51 14.84 8.45
N GLU A 89 5.50 15.59 8.90
CA GLU A 89 5.63 16.54 10.01
C GLU A 89 4.35 16.53 10.84
N SER A 90 4.41 17.07 12.06
CA SER A 90 3.18 17.37 12.79
C SER A 90 2.39 18.47 12.06
N LEU A 91 1.06 18.34 12.06
CA LEU A 91 0.18 19.31 11.38
C LEU A 91 0.34 20.74 11.92
N GLU A 92 0.58 20.86 13.23
CA GLU A 92 0.87 22.15 13.87
C GLU A 92 2.18 22.76 13.34
N HIS A 93 3.25 21.98 13.29
CA HIS A 93 4.54 22.42 12.79
C HIS A 93 4.46 22.85 11.32
N ALA A 94 3.85 22.01 10.48
CA ALA A 94 3.65 22.28 9.06
C ALA A 94 2.85 23.59 8.84
N ARG A 95 1.77 23.81 9.59
CA ARG A 95 0.97 25.04 9.53
C ARG A 95 1.76 26.27 9.99
N LYS A 96 2.52 26.17 11.08
CA LYS A 96 3.31 27.28 11.63
C LYS A 96 4.34 27.83 10.64
N ARG A 97 4.98 26.95 9.86
CA ARG A 97 5.96 27.35 8.84
C ARG A 97 5.36 27.64 7.46
N GLY A 98 4.03 27.54 7.31
CA GLY A 98 3.34 27.75 6.03
C GLY A 98 3.64 26.69 4.97
N ALA A 99 3.86 25.43 5.38
CA ALA A 99 4.11 24.33 4.45
C ALA A 99 2.88 24.01 3.58
N THR A 100 3.11 23.64 2.32
CA THR A 100 2.06 23.03 1.49
C THR A 100 1.76 21.62 2.00
N ILE A 101 0.54 21.41 2.49
CA ILE A 101 0.10 20.11 3.00
C ILE A 101 -0.57 19.35 1.84
N ILE A 102 0.05 18.23 1.44
CA ILE A 102 -0.48 17.38 0.35
C ILE A 102 -1.61 16.46 0.84
N ALA A 103 -1.49 15.95 2.06
CA ALA A 103 -2.43 15.02 2.67
C ALA A 103 -2.16 14.92 4.19
N GLU A 104 -3.14 14.41 4.96
CA GLU A 104 -3.02 14.19 6.41
C GLU A 104 -3.03 12.70 6.75
N TYR A 105 -1.97 12.20 7.41
CA TYR A 105 -1.90 10.81 7.88
C TYR A 105 -2.76 10.66 9.14
N LEU A 106 -3.90 9.98 9.02
CA LEU A 106 -4.83 9.83 10.13
C LEU A 106 -4.47 8.66 11.04
N GLY A 107 -4.00 7.55 10.49
CA GLY A 107 -3.61 6.37 11.24
C GLY A 107 -3.27 5.17 10.36
N GLY A 108 -2.75 4.12 10.98
CA GLY A 108 -2.34 2.89 10.30
C GLY A 108 -2.01 1.77 11.28
N ALA A 109 -1.83 0.57 10.76
CA ALA A 109 -1.49 -0.60 11.56
C ALA A 109 -0.54 -1.53 10.81
N ILE A 110 0.09 -2.43 11.58
CA ILE A 110 1.00 -3.45 11.07
C ILE A 110 0.62 -4.78 11.73
N THR A 111 0.43 -5.80 10.90
CA THR A 111 0.13 -7.17 11.31
C THR A 111 1.08 -8.15 10.62
N CYS A 112 1.08 -9.40 11.08
CA CYS A 112 1.77 -10.51 10.43
C CYS A 112 0.86 -11.73 10.49
N ASP A 113 0.59 -12.34 9.34
CA ASP A 113 -0.35 -13.46 9.24
C ASP A 113 0.15 -14.72 9.95
N ALA A 114 1.48 -14.87 10.11
CA ALA A 114 2.15 -16.01 10.73
C ALA A 114 1.61 -17.38 10.26
N TYR A 115 1.09 -17.45 9.03
CA TYR A 115 0.32 -18.58 8.51
C TYR A 115 1.08 -19.36 7.45
N HIS A 116 1.60 -18.65 6.44
CA HIS A 116 2.40 -19.22 5.36
C HIS A 116 3.52 -18.25 5.03
N MET A 117 4.59 -18.75 4.39
CA MET A 117 5.77 -17.94 4.07
C MET A 117 5.47 -16.86 3.03
N THR A 118 4.63 -17.16 2.04
CA THR A 118 4.37 -16.28 0.88
C THR A 118 2.89 -16.06 0.59
N ASP A 119 2.02 -16.94 1.07
CA ASP A 119 0.63 -16.95 0.63
C ASP A 119 -0.23 -16.35 1.74
N PRO A 120 -1.08 -15.38 1.42
CA PRO A 120 -2.01 -14.86 2.41
C PRO A 120 -3.01 -15.95 2.78
N ARG A 121 -3.61 -15.80 3.97
CA ARG A 121 -4.76 -16.63 4.32
C ARG A 121 -5.89 -16.37 3.31
N SER A 122 -6.45 -17.44 2.74
CA SER A 122 -7.51 -17.35 1.73
C SER A 122 -8.80 -16.67 2.23
N ASP A 123 -9.03 -16.70 3.54
CA ASP A 123 -10.15 -16.01 4.21
C ASP A 123 -9.94 -14.50 4.35
N GLY A 124 -8.77 -13.97 3.97
CA GLY A 124 -8.42 -12.56 4.07
C GLY A 124 -8.32 -12.06 5.51
N LEU A 125 -8.22 -12.94 6.52
CA LEU A 125 -8.27 -12.53 7.93
C LEU A 125 -7.15 -11.54 8.27
N GLY A 126 -5.91 -11.85 7.89
CA GLY A 126 -4.76 -11.00 8.17
C GLY A 126 -4.88 -9.59 7.62
N VAL A 127 -5.31 -9.48 6.36
CA VAL A 127 -5.57 -8.21 5.67
C VAL A 127 -6.75 -7.48 6.34
N SER A 128 -7.88 -8.16 6.60
CA SER A 128 -9.05 -7.54 7.24
C SER A 128 -8.73 -6.97 8.62
N SER A 129 -7.99 -7.72 9.44
CA SER A 129 -7.56 -7.27 10.76
C SER A 129 -6.59 -6.10 10.71
N CYS A 130 -5.73 -6.01 9.68
CA CYS A 130 -4.86 -4.85 9.49
C CYS A 130 -5.67 -3.60 9.14
N ILE A 131 -6.65 -3.73 8.24
CA ILE A 131 -7.55 -2.63 7.85
C ILE A 131 -8.36 -2.16 9.06
N GLU A 132 -9.01 -3.07 9.80
CA GLU A 132 -9.81 -2.74 11.00
C GLU A 132 -8.98 -1.97 12.04
N LYS A 133 -7.76 -2.43 12.34
CA LYS A 133 -6.84 -1.74 13.26
C LYS A 133 -6.39 -0.38 12.73
N SER A 134 -6.20 -0.25 11.42
CA SER A 134 -5.82 1.02 10.80
C SER A 134 -6.94 2.05 10.91
N LEU A 135 -8.19 1.62 10.71
CA LEU A 135 -9.38 2.46 10.91
C LEU A 135 -9.55 2.87 12.37
N GLU A 136 -9.29 1.94 13.30
CA GLU A 136 -9.30 2.22 14.74
C GLU A 136 -8.23 3.25 15.14
N ASP A 137 -6.98 3.07 14.72
CA ASP A 137 -5.89 4.03 14.97
C ASP A 137 -6.20 5.41 14.36
N ALA A 138 -6.81 5.42 13.17
CA ALA A 138 -7.21 6.64 12.49
C ALA A 138 -8.46 7.31 13.09
N ARG A 139 -9.25 6.58 13.88
CA ARG A 139 -10.58 6.99 14.36
C ARG A 139 -11.51 7.37 13.21
N VAL A 140 -11.45 6.61 12.14
CA VAL A 140 -12.25 6.80 10.91
C VAL A 140 -13.25 5.65 10.81
N SER A 141 -14.51 5.96 10.52
CA SER A 141 -15.50 4.90 10.31
C SER A 141 -15.31 4.26 8.93
N PRO A 142 -15.60 2.95 8.74
CA PRO A 142 -15.50 2.31 7.44
C PRO A 142 -16.28 3.03 6.34
N GLU A 143 -17.41 3.65 6.68
CA GLU A 143 -18.30 4.38 5.76
C GLU A 143 -17.69 5.70 5.26
N GLU A 144 -16.67 6.23 5.93
CA GLU A 144 -15.96 7.44 5.49
C GLU A 144 -14.90 7.14 4.43
N VAL A 145 -14.54 5.86 4.22
CA VAL A 145 -13.57 5.45 3.20
C VAL A 145 -14.26 5.29 1.86
N ASN A 146 -13.82 6.06 0.86
CA ASN A 146 -14.37 6.03 -0.50
C ASN A 146 -13.37 5.52 -1.55
N TYR A 147 -12.13 5.22 -1.13
CA TYR A 147 -11.07 4.82 -2.02
C TYR A 147 -10.06 3.91 -1.32
N VAL A 148 -9.61 2.88 -2.03
CA VAL A 148 -8.59 1.92 -1.58
C VAL A 148 -7.56 1.78 -2.69
N ASN A 149 -6.30 2.15 -2.42
CA ASN A 149 -5.18 1.73 -3.25
C ASN A 149 -4.63 0.42 -2.68
N ALA A 150 -4.99 -0.66 -3.33
CA ALA A 150 -4.76 -2.04 -2.92
C ALA A 150 -3.35 -2.51 -3.28
N HIS A 151 -2.92 -3.59 -2.62
CA HIS A 151 -1.69 -4.28 -2.92
C HIS A 151 -1.71 -4.92 -4.32
N ALA A 152 -2.84 -5.49 -4.75
CA ALA A 152 -3.14 -5.74 -6.17
C ALA A 152 -2.00 -6.42 -6.97
N THR A 153 -1.59 -7.62 -6.54
CA THR A 153 -0.43 -8.33 -7.11
C THR A 153 -0.68 -9.03 -8.44
N SER A 154 -1.90 -9.04 -8.97
CA SER A 154 -2.23 -9.89 -10.11
C SER A 154 -2.00 -11.39 -9.83
N THR A 155 -1.97 -11.80 -8.56
CA THR A 155 -1.84 -13.21 -8.17
C THR A 155 -3.21 -13.78 -7.81
N LEU A 156 -3.39 -15.08 -8.04
CA LEU A 156 -4.67 -15.72 -7.75
C LEU A 156 -5.04 -15.64 -6.27
N ALA A 157 -4.11 -16.04 -5.39
CA ALA A 157 -4.32 -16.05 -3.94
C ALA A 157 -4.37 -14.64 -3.33
N GLY A 158 -3.44 -13.76 -3.72
CA GLY A 158 -3.33 -12.39 -3.17
C GLY A 158 -4.57 -11.56 -3.42
N ASP A 159 -4.94 -11.43 -4.69
CA ASP A 159 -6.05 -10.57 -5.09
C ASP A 159 -7.39 -11.07 -4.55
N LEU A 160 -7.56 -12.39 -4.40
CA LEU A 160 -8.77 -12.97 -3.80
C LEU A 160 -8.85 -12.69 -2.29
N ALA A 161 -7.73 -12.87 -1.57
CA ALA A 161 -7.66 -12.58 -0.14
C ALA A 161 -7.94 -11.09 0.14
N GLU A 162 -7.41 -10.20 -0.69
CA GLU A 162 -7.63 -8.75 -0.59
C GLU A 162 -9.11 -8.36 -0.80
N VAL A 163 -9.74 -8.87 -1.86
CA VAL A 163 -11.18 -8.61 -2.11
C VAL A 163 -12.05 -9.16 -0.99
N ASN A 164 -11.73 -10.36 -0.47
CA ASN A 164 -12.46 -10.94 0.66
C ASN A 164 -12.33 -10.09 1.92
N ALA A 165 -11.12 -9.57 2.20
CA ALA A 165 -10.88 -8.70 3.32
C ALA A 165 -11.66 -7.38 3.22
N ILE A 166 -11.64 -6.74 2.04
CA ILE A 166 -12.37 -5.49 1.79
C ILE A 166 -13.87 -5.69 1.99
N LYS A 167 -14.46 -6.76 1.43
CA LYS A 167 -15.88 -7.08 1.60
C LYS A 167 -16.27 -7.38 3.05
N LYS A 168 -15.32 -7.83 3.86
CA LYS A 168 -15.54 -8.11 5.28
C LYS A 168 -15.56 -6.83 6.11
N VAL A 169 -14.69 -5.87 5.80
CA VAL A 169 -14.56 -4.62 6.57
C VAL A 169 -15.56 -3.56 6.12
N PHE A 170 -15.76 -3.41 4.82
CA PHE A 170 -16.61 -2.38 4.25
C PHE A 170 -17.95 -2.99 3.81
N LYS A 171 -19.05 -2.57 4.43
CA LYS A 171 -20.39 -3.15 4.18
C LYS A 171 -20.97 -2.74 2.83
N GLU A 172 -20.89 -1.45 2.49
CA GLU A 172 -21.38 -0.89 1.22
C GLU A 172 -20.19 -0.64 0.28
N THR A 173 -19.72 -1.70 -0.38
CA THR A 173 -18.53 -1.63 -1.27
C THR A 173 -18.81 -0.97 -2.62
N SER A 174 -20.07 -0.75 -3.00
CA SER A 174 -20.43 -0.24 -4.34
C SER A 174 -19.89 1.16 -4.63
N GLU A 175 -19.71 1.98 -3.60
CA GLU A 175 -19.22 3.35 -3.71
C GLU A 175 -17.71 3.46 -3.52
N ILE A 176 -17.04 2.37 -3.11
CA ILE A 176 -15.60 2.37 -2.87
C ILE A 176 -14.88 2.14 -4.20
N LYS A 177 -14.07 3.11 -4.59
CA LYS A 177 -13.17 2.98 -5.73
C LYS A 177 -11.92 2.22 -5.30
N MET A 178 -11.51 1.22 -6.09
CA MET A 178 -10.30 0.45 -5.81
C MET A 178 -9.38 0.42 -7.02
N ASN A 179 -8.08 0.64 -6.80
CA ASN A 179 -7.03 0.47 -7.81
C ASN A 179 -5.76 -0.11 -7.17
N GLY A 180 -4.69 -0.28 -7.94
CA GLY A 180 -3.41 -0.75 -7.44
C GLY A 180 -2.25 -0.09 -8.19
N THR A 181 -1.51 0.80 -7.52
CA THR A 181 -0.42 1.56 -8.15
C THR A 181 0.93 0.95 -7.78
N LYS A 182 1.36 -0.06 -8.53
CA LYS A 182 2.51 -0.91 -8.17
C LYS A 182 3.91 -0.41 -8.56
N ALA A 183 4.05 0.84 -9.01
CA ALA A 183 5.36 1.36 -9.41
C ALA A 183 6.19 1.93 -8.24
N ILE A 184 5.56 2.54 -7.23
CA ILE A 184 6.23 3.24 -6.11
C ILE A 184 5.41 3.19 -4.79
N ASP A 185 4.16 2.68 -4.79
CA ASP A 185 3.10 3.20 -3.94
C ASP A 185 2.05 2.15 -3.45
N ASP A 186 2.39 1.34 -2.44
CA ASP A 186 1.43 0.41 -1.79
C ASP A 186 0.52 1.13 -0.75
N TRP A 187 -0.23 2.18 -1.13
CA TRP A 187 -0.97 3.06 -0.18
C TRP A 187 -2.31 2.48 0.31
N THR A 188 -2.32 1.61 1.32
CA THR A 188 -3.54 1.32 2.10
C THR A 188 -3.55 2.10 3.42
N LEU A 189 -4.01 3.35 3.39
CA LEU A 189 -4.20 4.17 4.59
C LEU A 189 -5.45 5.06 4.43
N PRO A 190 -6.21 5.33 5.50
CA PRO A 190 -7.36 6.23 5.48
C PRO A 190 -6.89 7.69 5.33
N TRP A 191 -6.71 8.15 4.10
CA TRP A 191 -6.40 9.56 3.82
C TRP A 191 -7.69 10.34 3.58
N ARG A 192 -7.90 11.39 4.36
CA ARG A 192 -8.92 12.39 4.06
C ARG A 192 -8.33 13.41 3.10
N SER A 193 -8.59 13.22 1.80
CA SER A 193 -8.18 14.18 0.78
C SER A 193 -9.41 14.83 0.14
N ARG A 194 -9.53 16.16 0.28
CA ARG A 194 -10.36 16.96 -0.65
C ARG A 194 -9.54 17.13 -1.93
N TRP A 195 -9.53 16.12 -2.79
CA TRP A 195 -9.01 16.27 -4.15
C TRP A 195 -10.03 17.01 -5.01
N ASN A 196 -9.88 18.32 -5.12
CA ASN A 196 -10.49 19.10 -6.19
C ASN A 196 -9.66 18.89 -7.47
N GLY A 197 -10.22 18.12 -8.41
CA GLY A 197 -9.94 18.25 -9.84
C GLY A 197 -8.56 17.82 -10.33
N GLY A 198 -8.47 16.59 -10.85
CA GLY A 198 -7.36 16.15 -11.68
C GLY A 198 -7.58 14.71 -12.11
N HIS A 199 -8.15 14.50 -13.30
CA HIS A 199 -8.26 13.20 -13.94
C HIS A 199 -6.87 12.56 -14.10
N CYS A 200 -6.61 11.47 -13.39
CA CYS A 200 -5.67 10.45 -13.85
C CYS A 200 -6.52 9.26 -14.33
N ASN A 201 -6.96 9.36 -15.57
CA ASN A 201 -7.54 8.23 -16.30
C ASN A 201 -6.37 7.34 -16.75
N ASP A 202 -6.20 6.19 -16.11
CA ASP A 202 -5.83 4.99 -16.86
C ASP A 202 -7.09 4.16 -17.01
N GLN A 203 -7.77 4.41 -18.12
CA GLN A 203 -8.83 3.54 -18.59
C GLN A 203 -8.18 2.28 -19.17
N SER A 204 -8.35 1.17 -18.49
CA SER A 204 -8.38 -0.14 -19.12
C SER A 204 -9.62 -0.86 -18.61
N TYR A 205 -10.56 -1.07 -19.54
CA TYR A 205 -11.80 -1.81 -19.38
C TYR A 205 -11.62 -3.20 -18.77
#